data_AF-Q9X1Y0-F1
#
_entry.id   AF-Q9X1Y0-F1
#
_cell.length_a   1.000
_cell.length_b   1.000
_cell.length_c   1.000
_cell.angle_alpha   90.00
_cell.angle_beta   90.00
_cell.angle_gamma   90.00
#
_symmetry.space_group_name_H-M   'P 1'
#
loop_
_entity.id
_entity.type
_entity.pdbx_description
1 polymer ?
#
loop_
_entity_poly.entity_id
_entity_poly.type
_entity_poly.pdbx_seq_one_letter_code
_entity_poly.pdbx_strand_id
1 'polypeptide(L)'
;MKRSSKIVLVIVLIAVALSAVLFLYYRSFLTSPDYKAAEVHYLFRVGDNSYFVRIDDSKRMVFVVSFPKESFDPERRETIISERPLSDLEKMENLLDVKAERAFYSVMSEEEFLKLCQDLLGKQCESFSNFVKEFSKRKLKFFDFLFVGSWLKKFGFNNLNRFSLYKFFEKISNYAVDVFEAPTVTEKPIVIEVQGKKYERLYLDSEKLKAISEEMKR
;
A
#
# COMPACT_ATOMS: atom_id res chain seq x y z
N MET A 1 -46.56 -20.23 -27.06
CA MET A 1 -45.53 -19.17 -27.29
C MET A 1 -45.54 -17.98 -26.32
N LYS A 2 -46.65 -17.56 -25.67
CA LYS A 2 -46.69 -16.32 -24.85
C LYS A 2 -46.05 -16.36 -23.44
N ARG A 3 -45.97 -17.52 -22.76
CA ARG A 3 -45.39 -17.64 -21.40
C ARG A 3 -43.86 -17.51 -21.38
N SER A 4 -43.19 -18.12 -22.36
CA SER A 4 -41.72 -18.07 -22.50
C SER A 4 -41.22 -16.64 -22.74
N SER A 5 -41.89 -15.85 -23.60
CA SER A 5 -41.52 -14.45 -23.86
C SER A 5 -41.62 -13.56 -22.61
N LYS A 6 -42.63 -13.75 -21.75
CA LYS A 6 -42.73 -13.01 -20.48
C LYS A 6 -41.65 -13.41 -19.47
N ILE A 7 -41.31 -14.70 -19.39
CA ILE A 7 -40.23 -15.18 -18.52
C ILE A 7 -38.87 -14.64 -18.99
N VAL A 8 -38.60 -14.69 -20.29
CA VAL A 8 -37.39 -14.13 -20.89
C VAL A 8 -37.31 -12.61 -20.62
N LEU A 9 -38.41 -11.88 -20.78
CA LEU A 9 -38.46 -10.45 -20.46
C LEU A 9 -38.11 -10.17 -18.99
N VAL A 10 -38.68 -10.94 -18.05
CA VAL A 10 -38.39 -10.79 -16.62
C VAL A 10 -36.92 -11.09 -16.31
N ILE A 11 -36.35 -12.15 -16.89
CA ILE A 11 -34.92 -12.49 -16.73
C ILE A 11 -34.04 -11.35 -17.26
N VAL A 12 -34.37 -10.80 -18.43
CA VAL A 12 -33.63 -9.67 -19.02
C VAL A 12 -33.72 -8.44 -18.11
N LEU A 13 -34.90 -8.12 -17.57
CA LEU A 13 -35.06 -6.99 -16.64
C LEU A 13 -34.24 -7.17 -15.36
N ILE A 14 -34.22 -8.39 -14.79
CA ILE A 14 -33.38 -8.70 -13.63
C ILE A 14 -31.89 -8.54 -13.98
N ALA A 15 -31.45 -9.06 -15.12
CA ALA A 15 -30.06 -8.95 -15.56
C ALA A 15 -29.63 -7.49 -15.76
N VAL A 16 -30.50 -6.66 -16.37
CA VAL A 16 -30.26 -5.22 -16.55
C VAL A 16 -30.21 -4.50 -15.20
N ALA A 17 -31.14 -4.79 -14.28
CA ALA A 17 -31.17 -4.21 -12.95
C ALA A 17 -29.91 -4.56 -12.14
N LEU A 18 -29.49 -5.84 -12.16
CA LEU A 18 -28.27 -6.29 -11.51
C LEU A 18 -27.02 -5.62 -12.11
N SER A 19 -26.97 -5.51 -13.43
CA SER A 19 -25.87 -4.83 -14.13
C SER A 19 -25.80 -3.35 -13.76
N ALA A 20 -26.94 -2.66 -13.68
CA ALA A 20 -27.01 -1.27 -13.26
C ALA A 20 -26.54 -1.09 -11.81
N VAL A 21 -26.98 -1.95 -10.88
CA VAL A 21 -26.53 -1.91 -9.48
C VAL A 21 -25.02 -2.15 -9.37
N LEU A 22 -24.50 -3.16 -10.07
CA LEU A 22 -23.06 -3.45 -10.10
C LEU A 22 -22.26 -2.29 -10.69
N PHE A 23 -22.74 -1.68 -11.77
CA PHE A 23 -22.11 -0.52 -12.38
C PHE A 23 -22.10 0.69 -11.44
N LEU A 24 -23.21 0.98 -10.76
CA LEU A 24 -23.27 2.05 -9.77
C LEU A 24 -22.35 1.77 -8.57
N TYR A 25 -22.30 0.53 -8.11
CA TYR A 25 -21.40 0.11 -7.04
C TYR A 25 -19.93 0.29 -7.46
N TYR A 26 -19.55 -0.17 -8.65
CA TYR A 26 -18.21 0.05 -9.21
C TYR A 26 -17.88 1.54 -9.34
N ARG A 27 -18.80 2.32 -9.91
CA ARG A 27 -18.66 3.78 -10.06
C ARG A 27 -18.42 4.47 -8.72
N SER A 28 -19.04 4.00 -7.64
CA SER A 28 -18.83 4.57 -6.31
C SER A 28 -17.37 4.54 -5.86
N PHE A 29 -16.60 3.52 -6.27
CA PHE A 29 -15.16 3.48 -6.04
C PHE A 29 -14.46 4.60 -6.81
N LEU A 30 -14.70 4.66 -8.12
CA LEU A 30 -14.06 5.62 -9.02
C LEU A 30 -14.38 7.08 -8.70
N THR A 31 -15.50 7.34 -8.03
CA THR A 31 -15.93 8.69 -7.65
C THR A 31 -15.52 9.12 -6.26
N SER A 32 -15.05 8.19 -5.41
CA SER A 32 -14.68 8.51 -4.03
C SER A 32 -13.47 9.44 -3.95
N PRO A 33 -13.39 10.34 -2.95
CA PRO A 33 -12.22 11.20 -2.77
C PRO A 33 -10.91 10.42 -2.63
N ASP A 34 -10.93 9.31 -1.90
CA ASP A 34 -9.73 8.53 -1.62
C ASP A 34 -9.21 7.77 -2.85
N TYR A 35 -10.10 7.38 -3.77
CA TYR A 35 -9.68 6.83 -5.06
C TYR A 35 -9.17 7.92 -6.00
N LYS A 36 -9.78 9.10 -5.98
CA LYS A 36 -9.48 10.21 -6.90
C LYS A 36 -8.23 11.01 -6.56
N ALA A 37 -7.81 10.99 -5.30
CA ALA A 37 -6.63 11.71 -4.83
C ALA A 37 -5.41 11.39 -5.69
N ALA A 38 -4.75 12.38 -6.30
CA ALA A 38 -3.72 12.12 -7.32
C ALA A 38 -2.46 11.47 -6.72
N GLU A 39 -2.09 11.93 -5.53
CA GLU A 39 -0.96 11.43 -4.75
C GLU A 39 -1.45 10.79 -3.46
N VAL A 40 -1.22 9.48 -3.33
CA VAL A 40 -1.65 8.70 -2.15
C VAL A 40 -0.47 7.95 -1.58
N HIS A 41 -0.25 8.11 -0.28
CA HIS A 41 0.80 7.41 0.44
C HIS A 41 0.22 6.35 1.37
N TYR A 42 0.94 5.24 1.48
CA TYR A 42 0.62 4.14 2.37
C TYR A 42 1.84 3.77 3.19
N LEU A 43 1.60 3.40 4.44
CA LEU A 43 2.58 2.70 5.27
C LEU A 43 2.08 1.28 5.53
N PHE A 44 2.77 0.27 5.01
CA PHE A 44 2.53 -1.12 5.38
C PHE A 44 3.62 -1.57 6.35
N ARG A 45 3.25 -2.14 7.49
CA ARG A 45 4.18 -2.81 8.40
C ARG A 45 3.89 -4.29 8.43
N VAL A 46 4.95 -5.07 8.26
CA VAL A 46 4.91 -6.53 8.27
C VAL A 46 6.04 -7.00 9.17
N GLY A 47 5.67 -7.50 10.35
CA GLY A 47 6.66 -7.81 11.39
C GLY A 47 7.49 -6.57 11.74
N ASP A 48 8.81 -6.69 11.67
CA ASP A 48 9.73 -5.59 11.96
C ASP A 48 10.00 -4.65 10.77
N ASN A 49 9.56 -5.00 9.57
CA ASN A 49 9.81 -4.19 8.37
C ASN A 49 8.68 -3.22 8.07
N SER A 50 9.05 -2.00 7.67
CA SER A 50 8.10 -0.96 7.26
C SER A 50 8.27 -0.62 5.78
N TYR A 51 7.18 -0.41 5.06
CA TYR A 51 7.17 -0.16 3.63
C TYR A 51 6.37 1.10 3.35
N PHE A 52 7.07 2.15 2.95
CA PHE A 52 6.45 3.35 2.39
C PHE A 52 6.05 3.05 0.94
N VAL A 53 4.79 3.30 0.61
CA VAL A 53 4.30 3.17 -0.76
C VAL A 53 3.72 4.50 -1.22
N ARG A 54 4.24 5.04 -2.32
CA ARG A 54 3.67 6.21 -3.00
C ARG A 54 3.01 5.79 -4.29
N ILE A 55 1.77 6.20 -4.48
CA ILE A 55 1.06 6.15 -5.75
C ILE A 55 0.99 7.57 -6.31
N ASP A 56 1.48 7.73 -7.54
CA ASP A 56 1.41 8.99 -8.28
C ASP A 56 0.65 8.76 -9.60
N ASP A 57 -0.58 9.28 -9.67
CA ASP A 57 -1.43 9.15 -10.85
C ASP A 57 -0.95 9.96 -12.05
N SER A 58 -0.24 11.07 -11.82
CA SER A 58 0.29 11.91 -12.90
C SER A 58 1.40 11.21 -13.67
N LYS A 59 2.24 10.46 -12.95
CA LYS A 59 3.36 9.69 -13.49
C LYS A 59 2.98 8.27 -13.88
N ARG A 60 1.84 7.80 -13.41
CA ARG A 60 1.42 6.40 -13.51
C ARG A 60 2.46 5.44 -12.92
N MET A 61 2.93 5.78 -11.72
CA MET A 61 3.96 5.02 -11.00
C MET A 61 3.51 4.67 -9.59
N VAL A 62 4.00 3.52 -9.12
CA VAL A 62 3.98 3.12 -7.72
C VAL A 62 5.41 2.92 -7.24
N PHE A 63 5.80 3.66 -6.22
CA PHE A 63 7.10 3.53 -5.58
C PHE A 63 6.94 2.81 -4.26
N VAL A 64 7.80 1.84 -3.97
CA VAL A 64 7.85 1.13 -2.68
C VAL A 64 9.25 1.30 -2.11
N VAL A 65 9.35 1.80 -0.88
CA VAL A 65 10.62 1.92 -0.15
C VAL A 65 10.52 1.16 1.16
N SER A 66 11.38 0.16 1.36
CA SER A 66 11.47 -0.54 2.63
C SER A 66 12.42 0.16 3.60
N PHE A 67 11.97 0.34 4.83
CA PHE A 67 12.71 0.88 5.96
C PHE A 67 12.84 -0.19 7.05
N PRO A 68 14.07 -0.55 7.45
CA PRO A 68 14.33 -1.38 8.61
C PRO A 68 13.79 -0.74 9.91
N LYS A 69 13.47 -1.55 10.92
CA LYS A 69 12.92 -1.10 12.20
C LYS A 69 13.76 -0.04 12.90
N GLU A 70 15.09 -0.22 12.87
CA GLU A 70 16.05 0.64 13.55
C GLU A 70 16.41 1.89 12.75
N SER A 71 15.72 2.16 11.63
CA SER A 71 15.98 3.32 10.77
C SER A 71 15.98 4.63 11.54
N PHE A 72 17.09 5.37 11.43
CA PHE A 72 17.32 6.63 12.12
C PHE A 72 17.73 7.71 11.12
N ASP A 73 17.05 8.85 11.16
CA ASP A 73 17.41 10.04 10.38
C ASP A 73 18.50 10.83 11.13
N PRO A 74 19.74 10.87 10.59
CA PRO A 74 20.83 11.64 11.21
C PRO A 74 20.62 13.15 11.16
N GLU A 75 19.95 13.68 10.13
CA GLU A 75 19.75 15.12 9.93
C GLU A 75 18.73 15.67 10.94
N ARG A 76 17.62 14.95 11.13
CA ARG A 76 16.56 15.31 12.09
C ARG A 76 16.78 14.75 13.49
N ARG A 77 17.75 13.84 13.64
CA ARG A 77 18.09 13.17 14.91
C ARG A 77 16.92 12.38 15.52
N GLU A 78 16.12 11.74 14.68
CA GLU A 78 14.93 11.01 15.11
C GLU A 78 14.86 9.59 14.54
N THR A 79 14.22 8.69 15.28
CA THR A 79 13.89 7.34 14.80
C THR A 79 12.67 7.44 13.87
N ILE A 80 12.77 6.79 12.71
CA ILE A 80 11.70 6.79 11.72
C ILE A 80 10.52 5.93 12.17
N ILE A 81 10.78 4.76 12.77
CA ILE A 81 9.75 3.80 13.16
C ILE A 81 9.44 3.92 14.65
N SER A 82 8.16 4.05 14.98
CA SER A 82 7.62 4.10 16.34
C SER A 82 6.29 3.35 16.42
N GLU A 83 5.59 3.45 17.55
CA GLU A 83 4.25 2.87 17.72
C GLU A 83 3.13 3.66 17.02
N ARG A 84 3.45 4.78 16.35
CA ARG A 84 2.46 5.70 15.75
C ARG A 84 2.59 5.73 14.23
N PRO A 85 1.89 4.83 13.49
CA PRO A 85 2.03 4.68 12.04
C PRO A 85 1.88 5.97 11.23
N LEU A 86 0.90 6.82 11.56
CA LEU A 86 0.70 8.08 10.83
C LEU A 86 1.84 9.08 11.03
N SER A 87 2.39 9.16 12.25
CA SER A 87 3.54 10.01 12.52
C SER A 87 4.78 9.50 11.80
N ASP A 88 4.95 8.18 11.72
CA ASP A 88 6.10 7.60 11.04
C ASP A 88 5.98 7.73 9.50
N LEU A 89 4.76 7.66 8.96
CA LEU A 89 4.49 8.00 7.57
C LEU A 89 4.83 9.46 7.28
N GLU A 90 4.44 10.40 8.14
CA GLU A 90 4.81 11.81 8.01
C GLU A 90 6.34 12.03 8.06
N LYS A 91 7.07 11.29 8.90
CA LYS A 91 8.55 11.32 8.90
C LYS A 91 9.12 10.79 7.59
N MET A 92 8.58 9.71 7.03
CA MET A 92 9.04 9.16 5.75
C MET A 92 8.75 10.13 4.58
N GLU A 93 7.58 10.77 4.58
CA GLU A 93 7.21 11.82 3.62
C GLU A 93 8.19 12.98 3.65
N ASN A 94 8.50 13.43 4.86
CA ASN A 94 9.48 14.49 5.12
C ASN A 94 10.90 14.11 4.66
N LEU A 95 11.32 12.89 4.96
CA LEU A 95 12.64 12.36 4.59
C LEU A 95 12.79 12.24 3.06
N LEU A 96 11.73 11.80 2.39
CA LEU A 96 11.68 11.66 0.93
C LEU A 96 11.28 12.96 0.23
N ASP A 97 10.98 14.03 0.97
CA ASP A 97 10.48 15.31 0.47
C ASP A 97 9.32 15.16 -0.53
N VAL A 98 8.32 14.39 -0.12
CA VAL A 98 7.08 14.12 -0.86
C VAL A 98 5.86 14.45 0.00
N LYS A 99 4.72 14.73 -0.63
CA LYS A 99 3.46 14.98 0.08
C LYS A 99 2.34 14.16 -0.55
N ALA A 100 1.39 13.76 0.28
CA ALA A 100 0.19 13.09 -0.16
C ALA A 100 -1.03 13.97 0.00
N GLU A 101 -2.02 13.80 -0.88
CA GLU A 101 -3.37 14.28 -0.65
C GLU A 101 -4.13 13.39 0.36
N ARG A 102 -3.76 12.11 0.40
CA ARG A 102 -4.32 11.08 1.28
C ARG A 102 -3.25 10.12 1.77
N ALA A 103 -3.31 9.81 3.06
CA ALA A 103 -2.34 8.95 3.74
C ALA A 103 -3.05 7.81 4.48
N PHE A 104 -2.57 6.58 4.28
CA PHE A 104 -3.12 5.39 4.91
C PHE A 104 -2.02 4.52 5.53
N TYR A 105 -2.40 3.62 6.43
CA TYR A 105 -1.50 2.65 7.00
C TYR A 105 -2.19 1.32 7.28
N SER A 106 -1.39 0.28 7.35
CA SER A 106 -1.75 -1.05 7.84
C SER A 106 -0.57 -1.65 8.59
N VAL A 107 -0.85 -2.22 9.75
CA VAL A 107 0.12 -2.92 10.60
C VAL A 107 -0.36 -4.36 10.73
N MET A 108 0.47 -5.29 10.28
CA MET A 108 0.20 -6.71 10.26
C MET A 108 1.32 -7.49 10.94
N SER A 109 0.95 -8.57 11.63
CA SER A 109 1.92 -9.60 12.00
C SER A 109 2.42 -10.32 10.76
N GLU A 110 3.54 -11.04 10.89
CA GLU A 110 4.06 -11.89 9.81
C GLU A 110 3.03 -12.98 9.43
N GLU A 111 2.36 -13.57 10.41
CA GLU A 111 1.32 -14.59 10.18
C GLU A 111 0.13 -14.03 9.38
N GLU A 112 -0.33 -12.82 9.71
CA GLU A 112 -1.41 -12.13 8.98
C GLU A 112 -0.99 -11.85 7.53
N PHE A 113 0.26 -11.41 7.32
CA PHE A 113 0.81 -11.15 6.00
C PHE A 113 0.94 -12.43 5.15
N LEU A 114 1.44 -13.52 5.72
CA LEU A 114 1.55 -14.80 5.01
C LEU A 114 0.16 -15.34 4.60
N LYS A 115 -0.85 -15.20 5.47
CA LYS A 115 -2.25 -15.48 5.12
C LYS A 115 -2.76 -14.60 3.99
N LEU A 116 -2.48 -13.30 4.03
CA LEU A 116 -2.86 -12.35 2.98
C LEU A 116 -2.26 -12.77 1.62
N CYS A 117 -0.98 -13.13 1.60
CA CYS A 117 -0.28 -13.64 0.41
C CYS A 117 -0.93 -14.91 -0.13
N GLN A 118 -1.16 -15.90 0.74
CA GLN A 118 -1.81 -17.15 0.34
C GLN A 118 -3.22 -16.91 -0.24
N ASP A 119 -3.99 -16.01 0.36
CA ASP A 119 -5.37 -15.75 -0.03
C ASP A 119 -5.49 -14.96 -1.35
N LEU A 120 -4.57 -14.02 -1.60
CA LEU A 120 -4.65 -13.13 -2.77
C LEU A 120 -3.84 -13.65 -3.96
N LEU A 121 -2.73 -14.33 -3.70
CA LEU A 121 -1.77 -14.78 -4.71
C LEU A 121 -1.71 -16.30 -4.84
N GLY A 122 -2.28 -17.05 -3.89
CA GLY A 122 -2.21 -18.51 -3.87
C GLY A 122 -0.84 -19.07 -3.47
N LYS A 123 0.05 -18.23 -2.96
CA LYS A 123 1.42 -18.59 -2.56
C LYS A 123 1.92 -17.68 -1.45
N GLN A 124 3.01 -18.11 -0.80
CA GLN A 124 3.72 -17.30 0.19
C GLN A 124 4.55 -16.19 -0.48
N CYS A 125 4.77 -15.09 0.24
CA CYS A 125 5.66 -14.01 -0.17
C CYS A 125 6.76 -13.82 0.87
N GLU A 126 7.97 -13.52 0.42
CA GLU A 126 9.13 -13.27 1.29
C GLU A 126 9.09 -11.89 1.98
N SER A 127 8.45 -10.91 1.33
CA SER A 127 8.38 -9.53 1.82
C SER A 127 7.18 -8.80 1.21
N PHE A 128 6.81 -7.65 1.77
CA PHE A 128 5.74 -6.84 1.19
C PHE A 128 6.11 -6.33 -0.21
N SER A 129 7.37 -5.99 -0.44
CA SER A 129 7.90 -5.66 -1.77
C SER A 129 7.71 -6.82 -2.76
N ASN A 130 7.95 -8.06 -2.33
CA ASN A 130 7.67 -9.25 -3.15
C ASN A 130 6.17 -9.40 -3.42
N PHE A 131 5.31 -9.18 -2.42
CA PHE A 131 3.85 -9.17 -2.60
C PHE A 131 3.40 -8.17 -3.66
N VAL A 132 3.90 -6.92 -3.64
CA VAL A 132 3.56 -5.91 -4.65
C VAL A 132 3.99 -6.37 -6.05
N LYS A 133 5.22 -6.86 -6.20
CA LYS A 133 5.73 -7.38 -7.49
C LYS A 133 4.89 -8.54 -8.00
N GLU A 134 4.55 -9.51 -7.15
CA GLU A 134 3.76 -10.67 -7.56
C GLU A 134 2.30 -10.32 -7.86
N PHE A 135 1.70 -9.40 -7.10
CA PHE A 135 0.36 -8.91 -7.41
C PHE A 135 0.34 -8.12 -8.73
N SER A 136 1.36 -7.31 -9.01
CA SER A 136 1.48 -6.56 -10.27
C SER A 136 1.49 -7.47 -11.51
N LYS A 137 2.01 -8.70 -11.36
CA LYS A 137 2.01 -9.75 -12.40
C LYS A 137 0.65 -10.43 -12.51
N ARG A 138 0.01 -10.78 -11.37
CA ARG A 138 -1.34 -11.37 -11.32
C ARG A 138 -2.38 -10.47 -12.00
N LYS A 139 -2.22 -9.15 -11.83
CA LYS A 139 -3.20 -8.11 -12.17
C LYS A 139 -4.49 -8.21 -11.35
N LEU A 140 -5.17 -7.08 -11.22
CA LEU A 140 -6.50 -7.00 -10.64
C LEU A 140 -7.54 -7.46 -11.67
N LYS A 141 -8.42 -8.39 -11.28
CA LYS A 141 -9.49 -8.87 -12.16
C LYS A 141 -10.69 -7.94 -12.11
N PHE A 142 -11.52 -7.96 -13.17
CA PHE A 142 -12.68 -7.08 -13.27
C PHE A 142 -13.65 -7.20 -12.08
N PHE A 143 -13.88 -8.40 -11.54
CA PHE A 143 -14.80 -8.62 -10.41
C PHE A 143 -14.15 -8.50 -9.03
N ASP A 144 -12.85 -8.23 -8.95
CA ASP A 144 -12.14 -8.16 -7.67
C ASP A 144 -12.66 -7.02 -6.76
N PHE A 145 -13.20 -5.94 -7.33
CA PHE A 145 -13.79 -4.82 -6.57
C PHE A 145 -14.92 -5.23 -5.61
N LEU A 146 -15.63 -6.33 -5.91
CA LEU A 146 -16.69 -6.87 -5.05
C LEU A 146 -16.10 -7.46 -3.76
N PHE A 147 -14.86 -7.94 -3.80
CA PHE A 147 -14.20 -8.63 -2.70
C PHE A 147 -13.30 -7.74 -1.86
N VAL A 148 -13.01 -6.50 -2.30
CA VAL A 148 -12.11 -5.58 -1.59
C VAL A 148 -12.51 -5.36 -0.13
N GLY A 149 -13.81 -5.27 0.16
CA GLY A 149 -14.28 -5.14 1.54
C GLY A 149 -13.97 -6.37 2.41
N SER A 150 -13.91 -7.56 1.82
CA SER A 150 -13.45 -8.78 2.49
C SER A 150 -11.93 -8.77 2.68
N TRP A 151 -11.18 -8.36 1.64
CA TRP A 151 -9.73 -8.25 1.71
C TRP A 151 -9.26 -7.26 2.76
N LEU A 152 -9.94 -6.13 2.91
CA LEU A 152 -9.64 -5.10 3.91
C LEU A 152 -9.52 -5.66 5.33
N LYS A 153 -10.36 -6.65 5.67
CA LYS A 153 -10.34 -7.29 7.00
C LYS A 153 -9.07 -8.09 7.29
N LYS A 154 -8.26 -8.36 6.26
CA LYS A 154 -7.01 -9.13 6.34
C LYS A 154 -5.78 -8.23 6.52
N PHE A 155 -5.94 -6.91 6.44
CA PHE A 155 -4.85 -5.93 6.56
C PHE A 155 -4.59 -5.48 8.01
N GLY A 156 -4.77 -6.38 8.99
CA GLY A 156 -4.46 -6.13 10.40
C GLY A 156 -5.07 -4.83 10.97
N PHE A 157 -4.33 -4.15 11.84
CA PHE A 157 -4.69 -2.83 12.36
C PHE A 157 -4.42 -1.74 11.31
N ASN A 158 -5.46 -1.03 10.85
CA ASN A 158 -5.33 -0.11 9.72
C ASN A 158 -6.32 1.06 9.81
N ASN A 159 -6.08 2.10 9.00
CA ASN A 159 -7.06 3.13 8.68
C ASN A 159 -7.54 3.04 7.21
N LEU A 160 -7.25 1.93 6.55
CA LEU A 160 -7.63 1.70 5.16
C LEU A 160 -9.15 1.64 5.04
N ASN A 161 -9.65 2.00 3.87
CA ASN A 161 -11.04 1.77 3.51
C ASN A 161 -11.10 1.05 2.17
N ARG A 162 -12.30 0.62 1.78
CA ARG A 162 -12.48 -0.13 0.53
C ARG A 162 -11.99 0.64 -0.70
N PHE A 163 -12.08 1.96 -0.68
CA PHE A 163 -11.70 2.79 -1.83
C PHE A 163 -10.18 2.95 -1.93
N SER A 164 -9.52 3.26 -0.81
CA SER A 164 -8.06 3.36 -0.78
C SER A 164 -7.38 2.02 -1.03
N LEU A 165 -7.96 0.92 -0.55
CA LEU A 165 -7.45 -0.43 -0.82
C LEU A 165 -7.68 -0.84 -2.28
N TYR A 166 -8.85 -0.54 -2.86
CA TYR A 166 -9.08 -0.80 -4.28
C TYR A 166 -8.13 0.00 -5.16
N LYS A 167 -7.90 1.28 -4.84
CA LYS A 167 -6.90 2.11 -5.53
C LYS A 167 -5.53 1.44 -5.47
N PHE A 168 -5.06 1.06 -4.29
CA PHE A 168 -3.77 0.39 -4.14
C PHE A 168 -3.63 -0.81 -5.09
N PHE A 169 -4.59 -1.73 -5.08
CA PHE A 169 -4.54 -2.92 -5.94
C PHE A 169 -4.68 -2.63 -7.44
N GLU A 170 -5.52 -1.67 -7.81
CA GLU A 170 -5.72 -1.29 -9.21
C GLU A 170 -4.45 -0.64 -9.77
N LYS A 171 -3.83 0.25 -9.00
CA LYS A 171 -2.65 0.99 -9.42
C LYS A 171 -1.41 0.10 -9.50
N ILE A 172 -1.12 -0.76 -8.51
CA ILE A 172 -0.01 -1.72 -8.63
C ILE A 172 -0.21 -2.70 -9.80
N SER A 173 -1.44 -2.91 -10.26
CA SER A 173 -1.71 -3.74 -11.43
C SER A 173 -1.48 -3.00 -12.75
N ASN A 174 -1.73 -1.69 -12.80
CA ASN A 174 -1.80 -0.95 -14.06
C ASN A 174 -0.65 0.04 -14.29
N TYR A 175 0.12 0.34 -13.24
CA TYR A 175 1.23 1.29 -13.25
C TYR A 175 2.59 0.57 -13.24
N ALA A 176 3.64 1.31 -13.57
CA ALA A 176 5.00 0.84 -13.33
C ALA A 176 5.25 0.79 -11.81
N VAL A 177 6.04 -0.20 -11.37
CA VAL A 177 6.34 -0.41 -9.95
C VAL A 177 7.84 -0.42 -9.76
N ASP A 178 8.33 0.56 -8.99
CA ASP A 178 9.72 0.59 -8.54
C ASP A 178 9.82 0.29 -7.06
N VAL A 179 10.84 -0.49 -6.71
CA VAL A 179 11.07 -0.97 -5.36
C VAL A 179 12.50 -0.65 -4.98
N PHE A 180 12.63 0.05 -3.85
CA PHE A 180 13.89 0.46 -3.27
C PHE A 180 13.99 -0.05 -1.83
N GLU A 181 15.22 -0.20 -1.37
CA GLU A 181 15.52 -0.32 0.05
C GLU A 181 16.11 1.02 0.50
N ALA A 182 15.68 1.51 1.66
CA ALA A 182 16.23 2.75 2.20
C ALA A 182 17.73 2.56 2.47
N PRO A 183 18.61 3.32 1.80
CA PRO A 183 20.04 3.12 1.91
C PRO A 183 20.51 3.52 3.31
N THR A 184 21.40 2.71 3.86
CA THR A 184 21.95 2.90 5.21
C THR A 184 23.46 3.05 5.15
N VAL A 185 24.02 3.75 6.13
CA VAL A 185 25.47 3.96 6.25
C VAL A 185 26.18 2.65 6.66
N THR A 186 25.50 1.82 7.46
CA THR A 186 25.99 0.52 7.91
C THR A 186 24.99 -0.58 7.57
N GLU A 187 25.46 -1.81 7.40
CA GLU A 187 24.60 -2.97 7.17
C GLU A 187 23.86 -3.42 8.45
N LYS A 188 24.46 -3.17 9.62
CA LYS A 188 23.91 -3.57 10.92
C LYS A 188 23.67 -2.34 11.82
N PRO A 189 22.67 -2.39 12.72
CA PRO A 189 22.43 -1.32 13.68
C PRO A 189 23.64 -1.10 14.58
N ILE A 190 23.96 0.17 14.83
CA ILE A 190 24.95 0.58 15.82
C ILE A 190 24.26 0.67 17.18
N VAL A 191 24.85 0.05 18.20
CA VAL A 191 24.37 0.12 19.58
C VAL A 191 25.04 1.29 20.28
N ILE A 192 24.24 2.22 20.80
CA ILE A 192 24.70 3.41 21.51
C ILE A 192 24.17 3.33 22.94
N GLU A 193 25.06 3.43 23.92
CA GLU A 193 24.68 3.47 25.33
C GLU A 193 24.83 4.90 25.88
N VAL A 194 23.72 5.48 26.33
CA VAL A 194 23.69 6.82 26.94
C VAL A 194 22.99 6.72 28.29
N GLN A 195 23.71 7.07 29.36
CA GLN A 195 23.17 7.04 30.74
C GLN A 195 22.53 5.69 31.10
N GLY A 196 23.15 4.58 30.70
CA GLY A 196 22.66 3.21 30.93
C GLY A 196 21.49 2.76 30.05
N LYS A 197 21.03 3.59 29.11
CA LYS A 197 20.03 3.20 28.10
C LYS A 197 20.72 2.85 26.79
N LYS A 198 20.38 1.68 26.23
CA LYS A 198 20.87 1.23 24.93
C LYS A 198 19.88 1.62 23.82
N TYR A 199 20.42 2.13 22.72
CA TYR A 199 19.69 2.48 21.51
C TYR A 199 20.32 1.77 20.34
N GLU A 200 19.53 1.05 19.57
CA GLU A 200 19.95 0.42 18.32
C GLU A 200 19.52 1.33 17.16
N ARG A 201 20.47 1.72 16.31
CA ARG A 201 20.22 2.68 15.23
C ARG A 201 20.88 2.24 13.95
N LEU A 202 20.10 2.22 12.88
CA LEU A 202 20.56 2.07 11.52
C LEU A 202 20.47 3.44 10.84
N TYR A 203 21.62 4.10 10.71
CA TYR A 203 21.70 5.45 10.18
C TYR A 203 21.41 5.44 8.68
N LEU A 204 20.43 6.22 8.27
CA LEU A 204 20.07 6.37 6.88
C LEU A 204 21.10 7.22 6.14
N ASP A 205 21.41 6.84 4.91
CA ASP A 205 22.32 7.55 4.00
C ASP A 205 21.52 8.63 3.25
N SER A 206 21.52 9.85 3.80
CA SER A 206 20.73 10.97 3.29
C SER A 206 21.06 11.34 1.85
N GLU A 207 22.31 11.20 1.40
CA GLU A 207 22.71 11.52 0.04
C GLU A 207 22.13 10.52 -0.96
N LYS A 208 22.18 9.22 -0.64
CA LYS A 208 21.56 8.20 -1.50
C LYS A 208 20.04 8.23 -1.45
N LEU A 209 19.45 8.58 -0.30
CA LEU A 209 18.00 8.80 -0.20
C LEU A 209 17.51 9.93 -1.11
N LYS A 210 18.31 11.00 -1.28
CA LYS A 210 17.98 12.08 -2.22
C LYS A 210 17.85 11.56 -3.66
N ALA A 211 18.67 10.61 -4.08
CA ALA A 211 18.54 10.02 -5.42
C ALA A 211 17.18 9.31 -5.60
N ILE A 212 16.72 8.59 -4.57
CA ILE A 212 15.39 7.95 -4.57
C ILE A 212 14.28 9.02 -4.57
N SER A 213 14.41 10.07 -3.76
CA SER A 213 13.48 11.20 -3.72
C SER A 213 13.35 11.89 -5.09
N GLU A 214 14.48 12.15 -5.75
CA GLU A 214 14.50 12.77 -7.07
C GLU A 214 13.86 11.87 -8.15
N GLU A 215 14.08 10.56 -8.10
CA GLU A 215 13.39 9.61 -8.99
C GLU A 215 11.86 9.66 -8.76
N MET A 216 11.41 9.80 -7.51
CA MET A 216 10.00 9.97 -7.21
C MET A 216 9.43 11.33 -7.64
N LYS A 217 10.28 12.34 -7.91
CA LYS A 217 9.86 13.71 -8.28
C LYS A 217 9.97 14.00 -9.77
N ARG A 218 10.87 13.35 -10.50
CA ARG A 218 10.92 13.35 -11.97
C ARG A 218 9.69 12.73 -12.59
#